data_AF-A0A1W9UCY5-F1
#
_entry.id   AF-A0A1W9UCY5-F1
#
_cell.length_a   1.000
_cell.length_b   1.000
_cell.length_c   1.000
_cell.angle_alpha   90.00
_cell.angle_beta   90.00
_cell.angle_gamma   90.00
#
_symmetry.space_group_name_H-M   'P 1'
#
loop_
_entity.id
_entity.type
_entity.pdbx_description
1 polymer ?
#
loop_
_entity_poly.entity_id
_entity_poly.type
_entity_poly.pdbx_seq_one_letter_code
_entity_poly.pdbx_strand_id
1 'polypeptide(L)'
;METKTDILYRYPYPIALTYHNADNAREVMAAHDQRIKLFEVTLKYLASIAIAQYVRQAGDDEKVNLILRGLARPSLGQWNGFLRQVLTYYDQAGKRDALFIPEMYEAYFQKSRERPALCRAYNALRNFLRGREDSHAASISMRQFFDVMINYRNKTVGHGALTRAQCEPLVDPLFEGLEEMLGQLTFLRDRRLVYIEDVRLRRGKYAHEMTSFMGSTPPSRIKTAYVAQSPADYKIEEQLYLCHHDEDVPALSLHPLMIVAQGDVLFLNESDRERDIEYLSYQTGQVKRPDRLIEDFQEIFAGIMAAAGKTPPASPPPATPYERGLLAVEEENWSEAIEWLSKVPSEDANYSAAQTRLAEAQQQGEWAGQYQRALQALDAERWDEALAGFQALQTAAGRGYRDVRNRIAAIRTTQAKLQTLGKFYAQLEDAQTAGQWDRILDLLKRIQELGPGYRGVDALLEKHSHLEDLYRQAMTALASKKWAAALTTLHQLQALEPEYKDLSMLLARAQEGLDAGAELAQRYSRAQAAIALEDWTGAAALLKEIVSQDND
;
A
#
# COMPACT_ATOMS: atom_id res chain seq x y z
N MET A 1 -16.64 -17.29 23.09
CA MET A 1 -17.73 -16.60 22.36
C MET A 1 -17.80 -15.11 22.69
N GLU A 2 -17.57 -14.69 23.95
CA GLU A 2 -17.60 -13.27 24.33
C GLU A 2 -16.43 -12.46 23.71
N THR A 3 -15.19 -12.97 23.76
CA THR A 3 -14.00 -12.28 23.24
C THR A 3 -14.10 -11.87 21.77
N LYS A 4 -14.47 -12.80 20.89
CA LYS A 4 -14.66 -12.53 19.46
C LYS A 4 -15.73 -11.45 19.21
N THR A 5 -16.83 -11.54 19.94
CA THR A 5 -17.94 -10.57 19.81
C THR A 5 -17.49 -9.18 20.25
N ASP A 6 -16.76 -9.08 21.37
CA ASP A 6 -16.20 -7.83 21.83
C ASP A 6 -15.20 -7.24 20.83
N ILE A 7 -14.29 -8.05 20.28
CA ILE A 7 -13.32 -7.57 19.27
C ILE A 7 -14.05 -7.03 18.04
N LEU A 8 -15.08 -7.73 17.56
CA LEU A 8 -15.79 -7.32 16.35
C LEU A 8 -16.64 -6.06 16.54
N TYR A 9 -17.21 -5.81 17.72
CA TYR A 9 -18.20 -4.75 17.89
C TYR A 9 -17.80 -3.62 18.83
N ARG A 10 -16.81 -3.84 19.70
CA ARG A 10 -16.43 -2.89 20.74
C ARG A 10 -14.99 -2.44 20.67
N TYR A 11 -14.11 -3.11 19.93
CA TYR A 11 -12.71 -2.66 19.78
C TYR A 11 -12.60 -1.55 18.72
N PRO A 12 -11.52 -0.77 18.71
CA PRO A 12 -11.31 0.28 17.72
C PRO A 12 -11.36 -0.28 16.30
N TYR A 13 -12.04 0.43 15.39
CA TYR A 13 -12.23 0.08 13.98
C TYR A 13 -10.98 -0.50 13.29
N PRO A 14 -9.78 0.12 13.40
CA PRO A 14 -8.62 -0.43 12.71
C PRO A 14 -8.22 -1.83 13.20
N ILE A 15 -8.47 -2.18 14.47
CA ILE A 15 -8.20 -3.51 15.02
C ILE A 15 -9.37 -4.45 14.69
N ALA A 16 -10.61 -4.01 14.91
CA ALA A 16 -11.81 -4.81 14.73
C ALA A 16 -12.01 -5.26 13.27
N LEU A 17 -11.83 -4.35 12.31
CA LEU A 17 -11.96 -4.68 10.89
C LEU A 17 -10.80 -5.58 10.41
N THR A 18 -9.56 -5.33 10.85
CA THR A 18 -8.44 -6.22 10.50
C THR A 18 -8.61 -7.60 11.13
N TYR A 19 -9.17 -7.70 12.33
CA TYR A 19 -9.54 -8.99 12.94
C TYR A 19 -10.64 -9.69 12.14
N HIS A 20 -11.68 -8.97 11.72
CA HIS A 20 -12.74 -9.50 10.84
C HIS A 20 -12.15 -10.06 9.53
N ASN A 21 -11.20 -9.36 8.92
CA ASN A 21 -10.52 -9.81 7.71
C ASN A 21 -9.67 -11.07 7.97
N ALA A 22 -8.97 -11.12 9.11
CA ALA A 22 -8.16 -12.28 9.52
C ALA A 22 -9.02 -13.52 9.81
N ASP A 23 -10.18 -13.35 10.47
CA ASP A 23 -11.13 -14.42 10.78
C ASP A 23 -11.82 -14.99 9.53
N ASN A 24 -12.05 -14.16 8.52
CA ASN A 24 -12.73 -14.56 7.28
C ASN A 24 -11.81 -15.04 6.17
N ALA A 25 -10.50 -14.83 6.30
CA ALA A 25 -9.53 -15.32 5.32
C ALA A 25 -9.47 -16.86 5.36
N ARG A 26 -9.79 -17.50 4.24
CA ARG A 26 -9.81 -18.98 4.10
C ARG A 26 -8.58 -19.55 3.40
N GLU A 27 -7.99 -18.78 2.48
CA GLU A 27 -6.78 -19.19 1.79
C GLU A 27 -5.56 -19.01 2.71
N VAL A 28 -4.66 -20.00 2.72
CA VAL A 28 -3.57 -20.11 3.71
C VAL A 28 -2.65 -18.89 3.71
N MET A 29 -2.23 -18.42 2.53
CA MET A 29 -1.35 -17.25 2.42
C MET A 29 -2.08 -15.97 2.82
N ALA A 30 -3.30 -15.76 2.31
CA ALA A 30 -4.12 -14.62 2.66
C ALA A 30 -4.43 -14.57 4.18
N ALA A 31 -4.73 -15.71 4.79
CA ALA A 31 -4.99 -15.79 6.23
C ALA A 31 -3.73 -15.50 7.06
N HIS A 32 -2.57 -15.96 6.60
CA HIS A 32 -1.29 -15.60 7.18
C HIS A 32 -1.04 -14.09 7.10
N ASP A 33 -1.16 -13.48 5.92
CA ASP A 33 -0.94 -12.04 5.71
C ASP A 33 -1.87 -11.19 6.59
N GLN A 34 -3.16 -11.54 6.68
CA GLN A 34 -4.12 -10.80 7.49
C GLN A 34 -3.80 -10.88 9.00
N ARG A 35 -3.25 -11.99 9.48
CA ARG A 35 -2.82 -12.14 10.88
C ARG A 35 -1.57 -11.32 11.19
N ILE A 36 -0.67 -11.18 10.22
CA ILE A 36 0.47 -10.26 10.34
C ILE A 36 -0.04 -8.81 10.40
N LYS A 37 -0.96 -8.43 9.51
CA LYS A 37 -1.59 -7.10 9.56
C LYS A 37 -2.30 -6.84 10.88
N LEU A 38 -3.00 -7.82 11.44
CA LEU A 38 -3.67 -7.71 12.74
C LEU A 38 -2.68 -7.44 13.88
N PHE A 39 -1.52 -8.10 13.85
CA PHE A 39 -0.43 -7.82 14.78
C PHE A 39 0.11 -6.39 14.61
N GLU A 40 0.46 -6.01 13.38
CA GLU A 40 1.06 -4.70 13.09
C GLU A 40 0.16 -3.54 13.51
N VAL A 41 -1.14 -3.61 13.17
CA VAL A 41 -2.11 -2.57 13.54
C VAL A 41 -2.29 -2.48 15.06
N THR A 42 -2.30 -3.61 15.77
CA THR A 42 -2.44 -3.63 17.23
C THR A 42 -1.20 -3.00 17.91
N LEU A 43 0.00 -3.37 17.47
CA LEU A 43 1.25 -2.78 17.98
C LEU A 43 1.27 -1.26 17.75
N LYS A 44 1.01 -0.82 16.51
CA LYS A 44 1.04 0.62 16.18
C LYS A 44 -0.04 1.40 16.95
N TYR A 45 -1.20 0.80 17.20
CA TYR A 45 -2.26 1.42 18.01
C TYR A 45 -1.80 1.65 19.46
N LEU A 46 -1.28 0.61 20.13
CA LEU A 46 -0.79 0.72 21.50
C LEU A 46 0.37 1.72 21.62
N ALA A 47 1.33 1.65 20.70
CA ALA A 47 2.45 2.57 20.65
C ALA A 47 2.00 4.02 20.42
N SER A 48 1.02 4.25 19.54
CA SER A 48 0.50 5.59 19.27
C SER A 48 -0.11 6.24 20.51
N ILE A 49 -0.85 5.47 21.33
CA ILE A 49 -1.41 5.95 22.60
C ILE A 49 -0.29 6.37 23.56
N ALA A 50 0.71 5.51 23.76
CA ALA A 50 1.82 5.77 24.66
C ALA A 50 2.61 7.03 24.25
N ILE A 51 2.95 7.13 22.96
CA ILE A 51 3.68 8.28 22.40
C ILE A 51 2.86 9.56 22.52
N ALA A 52 1.59 9.52 22.10
CA ALA A 52 0.70 10.68 22.16
C ALA A 52 0.58 11.23 23.58
N GLN A 53 0.49 10.34 24.58
CA GLN A 53 0.45 10.77 25.96
C GLN A 53 1.76 11.44 26.39
N TYR A 54 2.90 10.80 26.10
CA TYR A 54 4.22 11.32 26.46
C TYR A 54 4.47 12.71 25.86
N VAL A 55 4.14 12.90 24.58
CA VAL A 55 4.25 14.19 23.89
C VAL A 55 3.31 15.23 24.47
N ARG A 56 2.04 14.86 24.74
CA ARG A 56 1.04 15.76 25.33
C ARG A 56 1.48 16.31 26.70
N GLN A 57 2.18 15.50 27.49
CA GLN A 57 2.71 15.91 28.79
C GLN A 57 4.03 16.68 28.69
N ALA A 58 4.50 16.98 27.48
CA ALA A 58 5.80 17.59 27.23
C ALA A 58 6.95 16.82 27.92
N GLY A 59 6.94 15.48 27.80
CA GLY A 59 7.95 14.63 28.40
C GLY A 59 9.37 15.00 27.98
N ASP A 60 10.30 15.01 28.94
CA ASP A 60 11.66 15.49 28.80
C ASP A 60 12.73 14.41 29.03
N ASP A 61 12.33 13.14 29.12
CA ASP A 61 13.25 12.02 29.29
C ASP A 61 14.15 11.84 28.06
N GLU A 62 15.45 11.89 28.30
CA GLU A 62 16.46 11.84 27.24
C GLU A 62 16.40 10.54 26.43
N LYS A 63 16.16 9.40 27.07
CA LYS A 63 16.13 8.08 26.41
C LYS A 63 14.87 7.92 25.56
N VAL A 64 13.72 8.36 26.09
CA VAL A 64 12.47 8.38 25.32
C VAL A 64 12.61 9.34 24.13
N ASN A 65 13.12 10.55 24.35
CA ASN A 65 13.31 11.52 23.27
C ASN A 65 14.27 11.02 22.19
N LEU A 66 15.37 10.35 22.58
CA LEU A 66 16.32 9.78 21.63
C LEU A 66 15.68 8.71 20.75
N ILE A 67 14.92 7.76 21.32
CA ILE A 67 14.29 6.71 20.52
C ILE A 67 13.19 7.29 19.63
N LEU A 68 12.39 8.24 20.12
CA LEU A 68 11.29 8.85 19.36
C LEU A 68 11.74 9.67 18.15
N ARG A 69 13.03 10.05 18.05
CA ARG A 69 13.59 10.60 16.79
C ARG A 69 13.44 9.63 15.62
N GLY A 70 13.35 8.33 15.89
CA GLY A 70 13.06 7.30 14.88
C GLY A 70 11.66 7.43 14.24
N LEU A 71 10.77 8.26 14.78
CA LEU A 71 9.44 8.50 14.18
C LEU A 71 9.50 9.15 12.80
N ALA A 72 10.62 9.75 12.40
CA ALA A 72 10.79 10.25 11.04
C ALA A 72 10.68 9.14 9.98
N ARG A 73 11.10 7.92 10.31
CA ARG A 73 11.02 6.72 9.46
C ARG A 73 10.89 5.46 10.32
N PRO A 74 9.71 5.17 10.87
CA PRO A 74 9.57 4.17 11.91
C PRO A 74 9.33 2.78 11.31
N SER A 75 10.37 1.96 11.33
CA SER A 75 10.26 0.50 11.12
C SER A 75 9.35 -0.12 12.19
N LEU A 76 8.80 -1.30 11.91
CA LEU A 76 7.95 -2.04 12.86
C LEU A 76 8.67 -2.35 14.19
N GLY A 77 9.97 -2.64 14.13
CA GLY A 77 10.80 -2.85 15.33
C GLY A 77 10.91 -1.60 16.19
N GLN A 78 11.06 -0.42 15.57
CA GLN A 78 11.09 0.86 16.26
C GLN A 78 9.76 1.17 16.95
N TRP A 79 8.61 0.88 16.34
CA TRP A 79 7.29 1.03 16.99
C TRP A 79 7.19 0.27 18.33
N ASN A 80 7.66 -0.98 18.37
CA ASN A 80 7.72 -1.75 19.61
C ASN A 80 8.76 -1.18 20.60
N GLY A 81 9.87 -0.66 20.08
CA GLY A 81 10.86 0.08 20.86
C GLY A 81 10.27 1.31 21.55
N PHE A 82 9.48 2.12 20.83
CA PHE A 82 8.81 3.32 21.37
C PHE A 82 7.87 2.94 22.51
N LEU A 83 6.97 1.98 22.27
CA LEU A 83 6.04 1.49 23.28
C LEU A 83 6.77 1.04 24.54
N ARG A 84 7.80 0.19 24.38
CA ARG A 84 8.62 -0.31 25.49
C ARG A 84 9.26 0.84 26.28
N GLN A 85 9.92 1.76 25.58
CA GLN A 85 10.69 2.83 26.22
C GLN A 85 9.78 3.81 26.95
N VAL A 86 8.65 4.21 26.36
CA VAL A 86 7.67 5.10 27.01
C VAL A 86 7.07 4.43 28.25
N LEU A 87 6.62 3.19 28.16
CA LEU A 87 6.05 2.49 29.31
C LEU A 87 7.08 2.28 30.44
N THR A 88 8.33 1.98 30.10
CA THR A 88 9.42 1.89 31.09
C THR A 88 9.71 3.23 31.77
N TYR A 89 9.64 4.34 31.04
CA TYR A 89 9.79 5.68 31.64
C TYR A 89 8.72 5.95 32.71
N TYR A 90 7.44 5.73 32.40
CA TYR A 90 6.36 5.96 33.38
C TYR A 90 6.49 5.06 34.60
N ASP A 91 6.95 3.83 34.41
CA ASP A 91 7.24 2.91 35.51
C ASP A 91 8.38 3.41 36.41
N GLN A 92 9.55 3.71 35.82
CA GLN A 92 10.73 4.18 36.56
C GLN A 92 10.46 5.50 37.29
N ALA A 93 9.60 6.35 36.72
CA ALA A 93 9.17 7.60 37.34
C ALA A 93 8.13 7.41 38.47
N GLY A 94 7.65 6.19 38.72
CA GLY A 94 6.58 5.90 39.69
C GLY A 94 5.22 6.48 39.26
N LYS A 95 5.00 6.69 37.96
CA LYS A 95 3.85 7.37 37.36
C LYS A 95 2.97 6.43 36.53
N ARG A 96 2.96 5.12 36.84
CA ARG A 96 2.13 4.14 36.10
C ARG A 96 0.65 4.52 36.11
N ASP A 97 0.12 4.95 37.25
CA ASP A 97 -1.28 5.35 37.40
C ASP A 97 -1.62 6.65 36.64
N ALA A 98 -0.59 7.42 36.25
CA ALA A 98 -0.75 8.61 35.43
C ALA A 98 -0.80 8.29 33.92
N LEU A 99 -0.58 7.03 33.51
CA LEU A 99 -0.83 6.60 32.13
C LEU A 99 -2.31 6.81 31.78
N PHE A 100 -2.58 7.17 30.53
CA PHE A 100 -3.93 7.26 30.00
C PHE A 100 -4.64 5.90 30.02
N ILE A 101 -3.85 4.84 29.95
CA ILE A 101 -4.25 3.44 30.14
C ILE A 101 -3.22 2.78 31.09
N PRO A 102 -3.42 2.86 32.41
CA PRO A 102 -2.51 2.26 33.39
C PRO A 102 -2.32 0.75 33.18
N GLU A 103 -3.37 0.05 32.76
CA GLU A 103 -3.39 -1.39 32.52
C GLU A 103 -2.44 -1.83 31.39
N MET A 104 -2.06 -0.88 30.50
CA MET A 104 -1.19 -1.17 29.36
C MET A 104 0.19 -1.65 29.79
N TYR A 105 0.74 -1.10 30.88
CA TYR A 105 2.07 -1.51 31.36
C TYR A 105 2.08 -3.00 31.75
N GLU A 106 1.12 -3.42 32.56
CA GLU A 106 1.02 -4.80 33.03
C GLU A 106 0.72 -5.75 31.87
N ALA A 107 -0.23 -5.40 30.99
CA ALA A 107 -0.55 -6.18 29.81
C ALA A 107 0.70 -6.44 28.93
N TYR A 108 1.56 -5.43 28.79
CA TYR A 108 2.75 -5.50 27.94
C TYR A 108 3.92 -6.28 28.58
N PHE A 109 4.26 -6.00 29.84
CA PHE A 109 5.46 -6.56 30.50
C PHE A 109 5.21 -7.84 31.30
N GLN A 110 4.01 -8.07 31.81
CA GLN A 110 3.75 -9.19 32.71
C GLN A 110 3.81 -10.53 31.97
N LYS A 111 4.61 -11.45 32.51
CA LYS A 111 4.62 -12.85 32.08
C LYS A 111 3.43 -13.57 32.72
N SER A 112 2.69 -14.34 31.92
CA SER A 112 1.58 -15.16 32.41
C SER A 112 1.69 -16.59 31.90
N ARG A 113 1.20 -17.55 32.70
CA ARG A 113 0.97 -18.96 32.29
C ARG A 113 -0.47 -19.18 31.81
N GLU A 114 -1.35 -18.22 32.08
CA GLU A 114 -2.79 -18.25 31.77
C GLU A 114 -3.08 -17.81 30.33
N ARG A 115 -2.09 -17.91 29.44
CA ARG A 115 -2.17 -17.54 28.02
C ARG A 115 -1.64 -18.68 27.14
N PRO A 116 -2.27 -19.88 27.21
CA PRO A 116 -1.76 -21.05 26.53
C PRO A 116 -1.73 -20.90 25.00
N ALA A 117 -2.68 -20.18 24.38
CA ALA A 117 -2.68 -19.99 22.94
C ALA A 117 -1.53 -19.07 22.49
N LEU A 118 -1.27 -17.99 23.22
CA LEU A 118 -0.15 -17.08 23.00
C LEU A 118 1.19 -17.80 23.16
N CYS A 119 1.32 -18.65 24.18
CA CYS A 119 2.50 -19.51 24.37
C CYS A 119 2.70 -20.48 23.19
N ARG A 120 1.63 -21.13 22.70
CA ARG A 120 1.70 -22.00 21.51
C ARG A 120 2.16 -21.23 20.27
N ALA A 121 1.56 -20.07 20.00
CA ALA A 121 1.94 -19.20 18.89
C ALA A 121 3.42 -18.80 18.97
N TYR A 122 3.86 -18.32 20.15
CA TYR A 122 5.24 -17.93 20.40
C TYR A 122 6.25 -19.06 20.14
N ASN A 123 5.95 -20.26 20.65
CA ASN A 123 6.81 -21.42 20.46
C ASN A 123 6.84 -21.85 18.99
N ALA A 124 5.70 -21.85 18.29
CA ALA A 124 5.63 -22.15 16.86
C ALA A 124 6.47 -21.18 16.03
N LEU A 125 6.40 -19.88 16.31
CA LEU A 125 7.20 -18.85 15.64
C LEU A 125 8.70 -19.00 15.94
N ARG A 126 9.08 -19.28 17.19
CA ARG A 126 10.50 -19.52 17.55
C ARG A 126 11.08 -20.74 16.88
N ASN A 127 10.32 -21.82 16.86
CA ASN A 127 10.67 -23.08 16.20
C ASN A 127 10.90 -22.84 14.71
N PHE A 128 9.97 -22.14 14.05
CA PHE A 128 10.11 -21.73 12.65
C PHE A 128 11.35 -20.85 12.40
N LEU A 129 11.57 -19.84 13.24
CA LEU A 129 12.69 -18.90 13.08
C LEU A 129 14.05 -19.59 13.19
N ARG A 130 14.17 -20.57 14.10
CA ARG A 130 15.42 -21.27 14.43
C ARG A 130 15.63 -22.59 13.69
N GLY A 131 14.62 -23.10 12.99
CA GLY A 131 14.66 -24.42 12.36
C GLY A 131 14.79 -25.55 13.40
N ARG A 132 14.08 -25.44 14.53
CA ARG A 132 14.09 -26.42 15.64
C ARG A 132 12.66 -26.66 16.14
N GLU A 133 12.47 -27.67 16.97
CA GLU A 133 11.16 -28.03 17.55
C GLU A 133 11.16 -28.01 19.09
N ASP A 134 12.22 -27.52 19.72
CA ASP A 134 12.51 -27.61 21.16
C ASP A 134 12.00 -26.43 22.00
N SER A 135 11.36 -25.42 21.39
CA SER A 135 10.81 -24.30 22.15
C SER A 135 9.55 -24.71 22.92
N HIS A 136 9.63 -24.69 24.25
CA HIS A 136 8.53 -25.03 25.15
C HIS A 136 8.34 -23.97 26.25
N ALA A 137 8.34 -22.69 25.88
CA ALA A 137 8.04 -21.63 26.84
C ALA A 137 6.60 -21.79 27.36
N ALA A 138 6.46 -22.00 28.68
CA ALA A 138 5.17 -22.13 29.36
C ALA A 138 4.64 -20.80 29.90
N SER A 139 5.47 -19.74 29.88
CA SER A 139 5.08 -18.40 30.29
C SER A 139 5.84 -17.35 29.50
N ILE A 140 5.10 -16.40 28.92
CA ILE A 140 5.65 -15.29 28.16
C ILE A 140 4.90 -13.99 28.46
N SER A 141 5.56 -12.87 28.22
CA SER A 141 4.96 -11.54 28.19
C SER A 141 4.53 -11.17 26.77
N MET A 142 3.63 -10.18 26.66
CA MET A 142 3.24 -9.66 25.35
C MET A 142 4.41 -9.00 24.63
N ARG A 143 5.31 -8.33 25.37
CA ARG A 143 6.61 -7.87 24.84
C ARG A 143 7.38 -8.98 24.12
N GLN A 144 7.54 -10.13 24.75
CA GLN A 144 8.26 -11.26 24.14
C GLN A 144 7.54 -11.80 22.91
N PHE A 145 6.21 -11.80 22.91
CA PHE A 145 5.43 -12.16 21.74
C PHE A 145 5.62 -11.15 20.60
N PHE A 146 5.62 -9.85 20.89
CA PHE A 146 5.85 -8.80 19.90
C PHE A 146 7.26 -8.92 19.31
N ASP A 147 8.28 -9.16 20.15
CA ASP A 147 9.66 -9.36 19.71
C ASP A 147 9.78 -10.54 18.73
N VAL A 148 9.12 -11.69 19.00
CA VAL A 148 9.17 -12.83 18.06
C VAL A 148 8.37 -12.56 16.79
N MET A 149 7.23 -11.87 16.88
CA MET A 149 6.39 -11.51 15.74
C MET A 149 7.10 -10.57 14.78
N ILE A 150 7.83 -9.57 15.29
CA ILE A 150 8.65 -8.66 14.48
C ILE A 150 9.76 -9.43 13.76
N ASN A 151 10.48 -10.29 14.48
CA ASN A 151 11.53 -11.12 13.87
C ASN A 151 10.97 -12.04 12.79
N TYR A 152 9.81 -12.65 13.06
CA TYR A 152 9.11 -13.48 12.11
C TYR A 152 8.72 -12.67 10.86
N ARG A 153 7.99 -11.57 11.03
CA ARG A 153 7.54 -10.68 9.96
C ARG A 153 8.71 -10.18 9.11
N ASN A 154 9.80 -9.73 9.73
CA ASN A 154 10.97 -9.26 8.98
C ASN A 154 11.58 -10.37 8.12
N LYS A 155 11.61 -11.61 8.64
CA LYS A 155 12.08 -12.78 7.88
C LYS A 155 11.12 -13.18 6.76
N THR A 156 9.81 -13.08 6.97
CA THR A 156 8.77 -13.67 6.10
C THR A 156 8.14 -12.69 5.10
N VAL A 157 8.09 -11.40 5.42
CA VAL A 157 7.50 -10.35 4.57
C VAL A 157 8.61 -9.47 3.97
N GLY A 158 9.73 -9.26 4.69
CA GLY A 158 10.85 -8.42 4.27
C GLY A 158 11.95 -9.12 3.47
N HIS A 159 12.24 -10.40 3.73
CA HIS A 159 13.46 -11.07 3.25
C HIS A 159 13.29 -12.47 2.63
N GLY A 160 12.07 -12.99 2.43
CA GLY A 160 11.88 -14.29 1.78
C GLY A 160 10.45 -14.58 1.32
N ALA A 161 10.28 -15.26 0.19
CA ALA A 161 8.98 -15.79 -0.22
C ALA A 161 8.64 -17.01 0.64
N LEU A 162 7.67 -16.88 1.55
CA LEU A 162 7.13 -18.03 2.28
C LEU A 162 6.39 -18.95 1.32
N THR A 163 6.57 -20.26 1.49
CA THR A 163 5.75 -21.24 0.79
C THR A 163 4.48 -21.53 1.58
N ARG A 164 3.42 -21.97 0.90
CA ARG A 164 2.18 -22.40 1.54
C ARG A 164 2.43 -23.44 2.66
N ALA A 165 3.31 -24.41 2.40
CA ALA A 165 3.66 -25.46 3.37
C ALA A 165 4.36 -24.91 4.63
N GLN A 166 5.01 -23.75 4.54
CA GLN A 166 5.62 -23.07 5.68
C GLN A 166 4.61 -22.21 6.47
N CYS A 167 3.60 -21.65 5.79
CA CYS A 167 2.52 -20.88 6.43
C CYS A 167 1.53 -21.79 7.18
N GLU A 168 1.12 -22.89 6.56
CA GLU A 168 0.05 -23.78 7.03
C GLU A 168 0.16 -24.19 8.52
N PRO A 169 1.32 -24.62 9.05
CA PRO A 169 1.42 -24.98 10.47
C PRO A 169 1.39 -23.79 11.44
N LEU A 170 1.55 -22.55 10.94
CA LEU A 170 1.60 -21.33 11.76
C LEU A 170 0.27 -20.59 11.77
N VAL A 171 -0.56 -20.80 10.74
CA VAL A 171 -1.83 -20.12 10.49
C VAL A 171 -2.74 -20.14 11.73
N ASP A 172 -3.10 -21.32 12.24
CA ASP A 172 -4.04 -21.45 13.35
C ASP A 172 -3.43 -21.06 14.70
N PRO A 173 -2.21 -21.53 15.08
CA PRO A 173 -1.57 -21.10 16.32
C PRO A 173 -1.43 -19.59 16.40
N LEU A 174 -1.08 -18.94 15.29
CA LEU A 174 -0.94 -17.48 15.24
C LEU A 174 -2.27 -16.79 15.49
N PHE A 175 -3.36 -17.26 14.87
CA PHE A 175 -4.66 -16.64 15.06
C PHE A 175 -5.18 -16.78 16.49
N GLU A 176 -5.11 -17.98 17.04
CA GLU A 176 -5.52 -18.24 18.43
C GLU A 176 -4.70 -17.40 19.41
N GLY A 177 -3.39 -17.28 19.17
CA GLY A 177 -2.51 -16.43 19.98
C GLY A 177 -2.88 -14.94 19.89
N LEU A 178 -3.19 -14.43 18.70
CA LEU A 178 -3.62 -13.04 18.50
C LEU A 178 -4.99 -12.77 19.11
N GLU A 179 -5.94 -13.69 19.02
CA GLU A 179 -7.25 -13.56 19.67
C GLU A 179 -7.12 -13.56 21.20
N GLU A 180 -6.32 -14.47 21.76
CA GLU A 180 -6.06 -14.49 23.20
C GLU A 180 -5.35 -13.22 23.67
N MET A 181 -4.38 -12.73 22.89
CA MET A 181 -3.71 -11.44 23.12
C MET A 181 -4.70 -10.27 23.15
N LEU A 182 -5.58 -10.17 22.15
CA LEU A 182 -6.61 -9.12 22.10
C LEU A 182 -7.58 -9.24 23.27
N GLY A 183 -7.92 -10.46 23.70
CA GLY A 183 -8.73 -10.71 24.90
C GLY A 183 -8.10 -10.23 26.21
N GLN A 184 -6.78 -10.01 26.24
CA GLN A 184 -6.08 -9.41 27.39
C GLN A 184 -6.04 -7.87 27.32
N LEU A 185 -6.37 -7.28 26.18
CA LEU A 185 -6.37 -5.84 25.95
C LEU A 185 -7.78 -5.26 26.09
N THR A 186 -8.49 -5.64 27.16
CA THR A 186 -9.90 -5.25 27.37
C THR A 186 -10.08 -3.74 27.47
N PHE A 187 -9.07 -2.99 27.89
CA PHE A 187 -9.12 -1.53 27.89
C PHE A 187 -9.36 -0.90 26.51
N LEU A 188 -9.13 -1.65 25.42
CA LEU A 188 -9.42 -1.20 24.06
C LEU A 188 -10.92 -1.07 23.78
N ARG A 189 -11.77 -1.89 24.41
CA ARG A 189 -13.24 -1.79 24.26
C ARG A 189 -13.88 -0.72 25.14
N ASP A 190 -13.17 -0.24 26.15
CA ASP A 190 -13.70 0.70 27.15
C ASP A 190 -13.32 2.16 26.82
N ARG A 191 -12.60 2.40 25.71
CA ARG A 191 -12.20 3.75 25.25
C ARG A 191 -12.51 3.92 23.78
N ARG A 192 -13.51 4.76 23.50
CA ARG A 192 -13.96 5.02 22.13
C ARG A 192 -12.89 5.80 21.35
N LEU A 193 -12.57 5.32 20.16
CA LEU A 193 -11.85 6.07 19.14
C LEU A 193 -12.86 6.93 18.37
N VAL A 194 -12.71 8.25 18.41
CA VAL A 194 -13.58 9.20 17.73
C VAL A 194 -12.79 10.10 16.82
N TYR A 195 -13.37 10.44 15.68
CA TYR A 195 -12.87 11.47 14.78
C TYR A 195 -13.72 12.72 14.95
N ILE A 196 -13.10 13.89 15.10
CA ILE A 196 -13.81 15.16 15.15
C ILE A 196 -13.90 15.71 13.73
N GLU A 197 -15.10 15.70 13.16
CA GLU A 197 -15.32 16.13 11.78
C GLU A 197 -15.34 17.66 11.64
N ASP A 198 -15.96 18.33 12.61
CA ASP A 198 -16.26 19.77 12.54
C ASP A 198 -16.44 20.33 13.96
N VAL A 199 -15.98 21.57 14.20
CA VAL A 199 -16.17 22.28 15.47
C VAL A 199 -16.97 23.57 15.25
N ARG A 200 -18.14 23.64 15.87
CA ARG A 200 -19.09 24.74 15.69
C ARG A 200 -19.25 25.56 16.96
N LEU A 201 -19.15 26.89 16.84
CA LEU A 201 -19.49 27.80 17.94
C LEU A 201 -21.02 27.89 18.10
N ARG A 202 -21.55 27.39 19.22
CA ARG A 202 -22.98 27.45 19.57
C ARG A 202 -23.18 28.04 20.95
N ARG A 203 -23.92 29.15 21.03
CA ARG A 203 -24.24 29.86 22.30
C ARG A 203 -22.98 30.15 23.15
N GLY A 204 -21.89 30.54 22.49
CA GLY A 204 -20.61 30.86 23.15
C GLY A 204 -19.78 29.64 23.59
N LYS A 205 -20.18 28.41 23.25
CA LYS A 205 -19.42 27.19 23.50
C LYS A 205 -19.07 26.48 22.20
N TYR A 206 -17.93 25.78 22.17
CA TYR A 206 -17.52 24.97 21.02
C TYR A 206 -18.15 23.59 21.10
N ALA A 207 -18.96 23.23 20.10
CA ALA A 207 -19.60 21.94 19.94
C ALA A 207 -18.87 21.15 18.84
N HIS A 208 -18.38 19.96 19.18
CA HIS A 208 -17.56 19.10 18.34
C HIS A 208 -18.42 17.97 17.80
N GLU A 209 -18.56 17.88 16.48
CA GLU A 209 -19.27 16.81 15.81
C GLU A 209 -18.33 15.60 15.67
N MET A 210 -18.75 14.45 16.21
CA MET A 210 -17.88 13.29 16.35
C MET A 210 -18.41 12.09 15.56
N THR A 211 -17.50 11.35 14.94
CA THR A 211 -17.75 10.05 14.31
C THR A 211 -16.99 8.95 15.03
N SER A 212 -17.71 7.89 15.41
CA SER A 212 -17.18 6.74 16.13
C SER A 212 -16.49 5.78 15.16
N PHE A 213 -15.21 5.50 15.42
CA PHE A 213 -14.40 4.50 14.73
C PHE A 213 -14.24 3.27 15.63
N MET A 214 -15.36 2.60 15.92
CA MET A 214 -15.42 1.37 16.74
C MET A 214 -16.13 0.25 15.98
N GLY A 215 -15.73 -0.99 16.26
CA GLY A 215 -16.26 -2.19 15.64
C GLY A 215 -15.80 -2.37 14.19
N SER A 216 -16.14 -3.51 13.59
CA SER A 216 -15.78 -3.86 12.22
C SER A 216 -16.75 -3.30 11.17
N THR A 217 -17.80 -2.61 11.59
CA THR A 217 -18.73 -1.92 10.69
C THR A 217 -18.22 -0.54 10.30
N PRO A 218 -18.70 0.04 9.18
CA PRO A 218 -18.35 1.40 8.78
C PRO A 218 -18.50 2.41 9.93
N PRO A 219 -17.60 3.40 10.05
CA PRO A 219 -17.67 4.44 11.07
C PRO A 219 -19.03 5.15 11.05
N SER A 220 -19.55 5.50 12.22
CA SER A 220 -20.87 6.11 12.34
C SER A 220 -20.87 7.34 13.25
N ARG A 221 -21.66 8.33 12.86
CA ARG A 221 -21.74 9.60 13.58
C ARG A 221 -22.39 9.45 14.94
N ILE A 222 -21.78 10.03 15.96
CA ILE A 222 -22.32 10.09 17.32
C ILE A 222 -23.41 11.15 17.36
N LYS A 223 -24.60 10.79 17.87
CA LYS A 223 -25.78 11.68 17.90
C LYS A 223 -25.56 12.94 18.74
N THR A 224 -24.79 12.81 19.82
CA THR A 224 -24.54 13.90 20.77
C THR A 224 -23.17 14.50 20.49
N ALA A 225 -23.13 15.79 20.19
CA ALA A 225 -21.87 16.53 20.05
C ALA A 225 -21.21 16.73 21.43
N TYR A 226 -19.89 16.67 21.47
CA TYR A 226 -19.13 17.03 22.66
C TYR A 226 -19.02 18.56 22.77
N VAL A 227 -19.42 19.12 23.92
CA VAL A 227 -19.40 20.58 24.12
C VAL A 227 -18.28 20.93 25.10
N ALA A 228 -17.28 21.67 24.62
CA ALA A 228 -16.20 22.17 25.47
C ALA A 228 -16.76 23.11 26.56
N GLN A 229 -16.36 22.86 27.81
CA GLN A 229 -16.77 23.70 28.95
C GLN A 229 -15.79 24.84 29.19
N SER A 230 -14.53 24.66 28.78
CA SER A 230 -13.46 25.65 28.88
C SER A 230 -12.59 25.67 27.61
N PRO A 231 -11.74 26.69 27.41
CA PRO A 231 -10.78 26.69 26.30
C PRO A 231 -9.82 25.49 26.31
N ALA A 232 -9.47 24.94 27.47
CA ALA A 232 -8.62 23.75 27.58
C ALA A 232 -9.33 22.46 27.10
N ASP A 233 -10.66 22.49 27.06
CA ASP A 233 -11.49 21.38 26.58
C ASP A 233 -11.65 21.40 25.07
N TYR A 234 -11.21 22.45 24.38
CA TYR A 234 -11.22 22.52 22.92
C TYR A 234 -10.45 21.35 22.31
N LYS A 235 -10.96 20.81 21.20
CA LYS A 235 -10.33 19.76 20.43
C LYS A 235 -10.29 20.20 18.97
N ILE A 236 -9.15 19.99 18.34
CA ILE A 236 -8.93 20.35 16.95
C ILE A 236 -9.73 19.38 16.06
N GLU A 237 -10.42 19.93 15.07
CA GLU A 237 -11.08 19.19 14.00
C GLU A 237 -10.10 18.40 13.13
N GLU A 238 -10.63 17.50 12.32
CA GLU A 238 -9.88 16.62 11.42
C GLU A 238 -8.84 15.71 12.12
N GLN A 239 -9.00 15.47 13.42
CA GLN A 239 -8.11 14.61 14.21
C GLN A 239 -8.84 13.45 14.87
N LEU A 240 -8.10 12.36 15.10
CA LEU A 240 -8.54 11.22 15.90
C LEU A 240 -8.23 11.45 17.38
N TYR A 241 -9.20 11.14 18.23
CA TYR A 241 -9.07 11.19 19.67
C TYR A 241 -9.47 9.86 20.30
N LEU A 242 -8.75 9.50 21.35
CA LEU A 242 -9.21 8.49 22.29
C LEU A 242 -10.00 9.17 23.41
N CYS A 243 -11.19 8.66 23.68
CA CYS A 243 -12.02 9.15 24.78
C CYS A 243 -11.56 8.64 26.14
N HIS A 244 -12.03 9.28 27.22
CA HIS A 244 -11.95 8.73 28.58
C HIS A 244 -12.70 7.39 28.70
N HIS A 245 -12.42 6.66 29.78
CA HIS A 245 -13.02 5.35 30.07
C HIS A 245 -14.55 5.46 30.12
N ASP A 246 -15.25 4.67 29.30
CA ASP A 246 -16.72 4.59 29.20
C ASP A 246 -17.45 5.93 29.01
N GLU A 247 -16.75 6.93 28.49
CA GLU A 247 -17.27 8.28 28.27
C GLU A 247 -17.13 8.71 26.80
N ASP A 248 -18.07 9.54 26.33
CA ASP A 248 -17.97 10.21 25.02
C ASP A 248 -17.24 11.56 25.14
N VAL A 249 -16.12 11.56 25.88
CA VAL A 249 -15.29 12.73 26.15
C VAL A 249 -13.92 12.55 25.48
N PRO A 250 -13.67 13.18 24.31
CA PRO A 250 -12.39 13.08 23.61
C PRO A 250 -11.27 13.68 24.45
N ALA A 251 -10.19 12.93 24.67
CA ALA A 251 -9.18 13.30 25.65
C ALA A 251 -7.76 13.33 25.08
N LEU A 252 -7.36 12.31 24.32
CA LEU A 252 -6.00 12.17 23.80
C LEU A 252 -6.00 12.18 22.28
N SER A 253 -5.46 13.24 21.67
CA SER A 253 -5.25 13.28 20.21
C SER A 253 -4.21 12.24 19.83
N LEU A 254 -4.49 11.46 18.79
CA LEU A 254 -3.55 10.51 18.18
C LEU A 254 -2.88 11.10 16.92
N HIS A 255 -3.17 12.36 16.60
CA HIS A 255 -2.52 13.10 15.53
C HIS A 255 -1.07 13.45 15.91
N PRO A 256 -0.10 13.39 14.98
CA PRO A 256 -0.21 12.94 13.59
C PRO A 256 0.17 11.46 13.42
N LEU A 257 0.23 10.65 14.49
CA LEU A 257 0.61 9.22 14.40
C LEU A 257 -0.46 8.39 13.68
N MET A 258 -1.72 8.82 13.79
CA MET A 258 -2.87 8.23 13.14
C MET A 258 -3.74 9.33 12.51
N ILE A 259 -4.24 9.07 11.30
CA ILE A 259 -5.10 9.98 10.55
C ILE A 259 -6.31 9.27 9.97
N VAL A 260 -7.33 10.04 9.61
CA VAL A 260 -8.45 9.54 8.79
C VAL A 260 -8.27 10.02 7.36
N ALA A 261 -8.40 9.10 6.40
CA ALA A 261 -8.46 9.46 4.99
C ALA A 261 -9.43 8.54 4.26
N GLN A 262 -10.34 9.13 3.47
CA GLN A 262 -11.35 8.40 2.68
C GLN A 262 -12.20 7.42 3.54
N GLY A 263 -12.46 7.76 4.80
CA GLY A 263 -13.26 6.95 5.73
C GLY A 263 -12.49 5.82 6.42
N ASP A 264 -11.19 5.66 6.18
CA ASP A 264 -10.32 4.69 6.85
C ASP A 264 -9.36 5.36 7.84
N VAL A 265 -8.83 4.55 8.77
CA VAL A 265 -7.78 4.95 9.71
C VAL A 265 -6.43 4.48 9.20
N LEU A 266 -5.51 5.42 9.03
CA LEU A 266 -4.15 5.15 8.56
C LEU A 266 -3.14 5.47 9.66
N PHE A 267 -2.06 4.71 9.69
CA PHE A 267 -0.98 4.83 10.66
C PHE A 267 0.27 5.34 9.98
N LEU A 268 1.02 6.19 10.67
CA LEU A 268 2.37 6.59 10.26
C LEU A 268 3.20 5.34 9.92
N ASN A 269 3.85 5.38 8.77
CA ASN A 269 4.53 4.26 8.14
C ASN A 269 5.93 4.64 7.66
N GLU A 270 6.77 3.63 7.47
CA GLU A 270 8.07 3.79 6.83
C GLU A 270 7.88 4.22 5.37
N SER A 271 8.73 5.16 4.91
CA SER A 271 8.70 5.71 3.55
C SER A 271 10.01 5.40 2.82
N ASP A 272 9.89 4.92 1.59
CA ASP A 272 11.04 4.58 0.73
C ASP A 272 11.79 5.82 0.19
N ARG A 273 11.24 7.03 0.32
CA ARG A 273 11.80 8.28 -0.23
C ARG A 273 12.36 9.19 0.86
N GLU A 274 13.55 9.75 0.63
CA GLU A 274 14.18 10.70 1.55
C GLU A 274 13.31 11.96 1.68
N ARG A 275 12.66 12.11 2.85
CA ARG A 275 11.87 13.26 3.35
C ARG A 275 10.34 13.18 3.24
N ASP A 276 9.75 12.08 2.78
CA ASP A 276 8.29 11.93 2.74
C ASP A 276 7.74 11.24 3.99
N ILE A 277 6.65 11.77 4.57
CA ILE A 277 5.84 11.07 5.58
C ILE A 277 4.80 10.20 4.85
N GLU A 278 4.76 8.92 5.20
CA GLU A 278 3.82 7.96 4.63
C GLU A 278 2.84 7.45 5.70
N TYR A 279 1.60 7.21 5.29
CA TYR A 279 0.55 6.60 6.11
C TYR A 279 -0.01 5.37 5.41
N LEU A 280 -0.27 4.31 6.16
CA LEU A 280 -0.79 3.03 5.67
C LEU A 280 -2.08 2.63 6.40
N SER A 281 -3.11 2.24 5.65
CA SER A 281 -4.26 1.49 6.16
C SER A 281 -3.96 -0.01 6.11
N TYR A 282 -4.11 -0.69 7.26
CA TYR A 282 -4.00 -2.15 7.34
C TYR A 282 -5.26 -2.87 6.88
N GLN A 283 -6.38 -2.14 6.80
CA GLN A 283 -7.69 -2.68 6.43
C GLN A 283 -7.80 -2.78 4.91
N THR A 284 -7.37 -1.74 4.20
CA THR A 284 -7.51 -1.63 2.74
C THR A 284 -6.19 -1.66 1.98
N GLY A 285 -5.04 -1.52 2.66
CA GLY A 285 -3.73 -1.40 2.01
C GLY A 285 -3.48 -0.03 1.38
N GLN A 286 -4.38 0.93 1.61
CA GLN A 286 -4.26 2.29 1.11
C GLN A 286 -3.03 2.98 1.69
N VAL A 287 -2.27 3.66 0.82
CA VAL A 287 -1.12 4.47 1.20
C VAL A 287 -1.40 5.96 0.91
N LYS A 288 -1.06 6.83 1.86
CA LYS A 288 -1.19 8.29 1.72
C LYS A 288 0.10 9.00 2.08
N ARG A 289 0.42 10.06 1.34
CA ARG A 289 1.58 10.94 1.56
C ARG A 289 1.11 12.39 1.52
N PRO A 290 0.56 12.92 2.62
CA PRO A 290 -0.03 14.26 2.65
C PRO A 290 1.04 15.32 2.92
N ASP A 291 1.16 16.30 2.01
CA ASP A 291 2.16 17.38 2.10
C ASP A 291 1.99 18.23 3.38
N ARG A 292 0.75 18.49 3.81
CA ARG A 292 0.46 19.35 4.97
C ARG A 292 0.83 18.75 6.32
N LEU A 293 0.89 17.43 6.44
CA LEU A 293 1.15 16.79 7.74
C LEU A 293 2.61 16.83 8.15
N ILE A 294 3.52 17.19 7.24
CA ILE A 294 4.93 17.38 7.60
C ILE A 294 5.11 18.56 8.55
N GLU A 295 4.29 19.61 8.41
CA GLU A 295 4.32 20.80 9.27
C GLU A 295 3.80 20.44 10.67
N ASP A 296 2.62 19.81 10.75
CA ASP A 296 2.07 19.32 12.03
C ASP A 296 3.02 18.36 12.75
N PHE A 297 3.67 17.46 12.00
CA PHE A 297 4.65 16.54 12.54
C PHE A 297 5.86 17.27 13.09
N GLN A 298 6.40 18.25 12.36
CA GLN A 298 7.50 19.08 12.83
C GLN A 298 7.12 19.91 14.04
N GLU A 299 5.91 20.48 14.09
CA GLU A 299 5.42 21.29 15.21
C GLU A 299 5.25 20.45 16.49
N ILE A 300 4.50 19.35 16.39
CA ILE A 300 4.16 18.50 17.54
C ILE A 300 5.40 17.78 18.09
N PHE A 301 6.31 17.35 17.22
CA PHE A 301 7.54 16.68 17.63
C PHE A 301 8.76 17.62 17.70
N ALA A 302 8.59 18.94 17.55
CA ALA A 302 9.68 19.91 17.51
C ALA A 302 10.61 19.77 18.71
N GLY A 303 10.08 19.65 19.94
CA GLY A 303 10.88 19.52 21.16
C GLY A 303 11.76 18.26 21.17
N ILE A 304 11.26 17.17 20.59
CA ILE A 304 11.98 15.89 20.48
C ILE A 304 13.06 15.97 19.38
N MET A 305 12.76 16.68 18.29
CA MET A 305 13.63 16.82 17.11
C MET A 305 14.68 17.94 17.25
N ALA A 306 14.39 19.03 17.96
CA ALA A 306 15.23 20.22 18.10
C ALA A 306 16.38 20.06 19.11
N ALA A 307 16.37 19.02 19.95
CA ALA A 307 17.47 18.68 20.86
C ALA A 307 18.77 18.22 20.13
N ALA A 308 18.86 18.43 18.81
CA ALA A 308 20.02 18.18 17.96
C ALA A 308 21.16 19.22 18.09
N GLY A 309 20.98 20.29 18.88
CA GLY A 309 21.96 21.39 19.01
C GLY A 309 22.86 21.37 20.26
N LYS A 310 22.68 20.41 21.18
CA LYS A 310 23.58 20.24 22.32
C LYS A 310 23.96 18.77 22.40
N THR A 311 25.23 18.51 22.14
CA THR A 311 25.89 17.23 22.41
C THR A 311 25.48 16.77 23.81
N PRO A 312 25.00 15.52 23.97
CA PRO A 312 24.60 15.02 25.28
C PRO A 312 25.79 15.08 26.25
N PRO A 313 25.59 15.42 27.54
CA PRO A 313 26.52 14.94 28.54
C PRO A 313 26.40 13.41 28.55
N ALA A 314 27.49 12.75 28.17
CA ALA A 314 27.57 11.30 28.07
C ALA A 314 26.97 10.61 29.32
N SER A 315 26.04 9.68 29.10
CA SER A 315 26.01 8.48 29.93
C SER A 315 27.44 7.92 29.99
N PRO A 316 27.93 7.44 31.14
CA PRO A 316 29.35 7.14 31.34
C PRO A 316 29.88 6.38 30.12
N PRO A 317 30.95 6.89 29.47
CA PRO A 317 31.37 6.35 28.19
C PRO A 317 31.61 4.86 28.35
N PRO A 318 31.33 4.05 27.31
CA PRO A 318 31.97 2.75 27.22
C PRO A 318 33.47 3.00 27.39
N ALA A 319 34.03 2.43 28.46
CA ALA A 319 35.32 2.84 29.01
C ALA A 319 36.47 2.42 28.09
N THR A 320 36.17 1.58 27.09
CA THR A 320 37.14 0.98 26.19
C THR A 320 36.74 1.14 24.72
N PRO A 321 37.71 1.23 23.79
CA PRO A 321 37.44 1.20 22.35
C PRO A 321 36.63 -0.02 21.89
N TYR A 322 36.73 -1.14 22.63
CA TYR A 322 36.00 -2.38 22.33
C TYR A 322 34.49 -2.21 22.50
N GLU A 323 34.04 -1.63 23.62
CA GLU A 323 32.62 -1.44 23.89
C GLU A 323 31.98 -0.40 22.95
N ARG A 324 32.72 0.66 22.58
CA ARG A 324 32.27 1.63 21.55
C ARG A 324 32.12 0.97 20.19
N GLY A 325 33.07 0.11 19.84
CA GLY A 325 33.03 -0.68 18.63
C GLY A 325 31.83 -1.63 18.56
N LEU A 326 31.48 -2.29 19.67
CA LEU A 326 30.31 -3.16 19.74
C LEU A 326 28.98 -2.39 19.62
N LEU A 327 28.86 -1.23 20.26
CA LEU A 327 27.67 -0.38 20.12
C LEU A 327 27.45 0.02 18.65
N ALA A 328 28.52 0.44 17.96
CA ALA A 328 28.44 0.79 16.55
C ALA A 328 28.11 -0.42 15.64
N VAL A 329 28.50 -1.64 16.02
CA VAL A 329 28.06 -2.88 15.34
C VAL A 329 26.57 -3.13 15.57
N GLU A 330 26.06 -2.92 16.78
CA GLU A 330 24.63 -3.07 17.11
C GLU A 330 23.75 -2.02 16.39
N GLU A 331 24.29 -0.82 16.19
CA GLU A 331 23.66 0.27 15.44
C GLU A 331 23.84 0.16 13.91
N GLU A 332 24.53 -0.88 13.43
CA GLU A 332 24.90 -1.09 12.01
C GLU A 332 25.71 0.07 11.40
N ASN A 333 26.37 0.89 12.23
CA ASN A 333 27.29 1.94 11.81
C ASN A 333 28.69 1.34 11.56
N TRP A 334 28.82 0.63 10.44
CA TRP A 334 30.04 -0.13 10.09
C TRP A 334 31.30 0.74 10.07
N SER A 335 31.21 1.99 9.63
CA SER A 335 32.33 2.95 9.63
C SER A 335 32.88 3.21 11.03
N GLU A 336 32.00 3.52 11.98
CA GLU A 336 32.38 3.82 13.37
C GLU A 336 32.81 2.56 14.12
N ALA A 337 32.17 1.41 13.82
CA ALA A 337 32.57 0.11 14.33
C ALA A 337 34.01 -0.24 13.93
N ILE A 338 34.37 -0.07 12.66
CA ILE A 338 35.73 -0.32 12.16
C ILE A 338 36.73 0.60 12.86
N GLU A 339 36.41 1.89 12.97
CA GLU A 339 37.28 2.86 13.61
C GLU A 339 37.58 2.49 15.07
N TRP A 340 36.57 2.21 15.88
CA TRP A 340 36.76 1.93 17.31
C TRP A 340 37.33 0.53 17.59
N LEU A 341 36.90 -0.49 16.85
CA LEU A 341 37.44 -1.85 17.01
C LEU A 341 38.91 -1.94 16.59
N SER A 342 39.35 -1.14 15.62
CA SER A 342 40.78 -1.04 15.24
C SER A 342 41.67 -0.40 16.31
N LYS A 343 41.09 0.38 17.23
CA LYS A 343 41.80 1.09 18.31
C LYS A 343 41.95 0.25 19.57
N VAL A 344 41.46 -1.00 19.60
CA VAL A 344 41.61 -1.89 20.76
C VAL A 344 43.07 -2.35 20.87
N PRO A 345 43.77 -2.08 22.00
CA PRO A 345 45.17 -2.47 22.17
C PRO A 345 45.37 -3.99 22.16
N SER A 346 46.52 -4.46 21.66
CA SER A 346 46.87 -5.89 21.63
C SER A 346 46.96 -6.56 23.00
N GLU A 347 47.12 -5.77 24.06
CA GLU A 347 47.22 -6.21 25.45
C GLU A 347 45.85 -6.30 26.15
N ASP A 348 44.78 -5.85 25.49
CA ASP A 348 43.41 -5.87 26.02
C ASP A 348 42.87 -7.31 26.08
N ALA A 349 42.21 -7.67 27.19
CA ALA A 349 41.60 -8.99 27.39
C ALA A 349 40.57 -9.33 26.29
N ASN A 350 39.98 -8.32 25.65
CA ASN A 350 39.00 -8.46 24.58
C ASN A 350 39.60 -8.33 23.16
N TYR A 351 40.92 -8.18 23.00
CA TYR A 351 41.55 -7.93 21.70
C TYR A 351 41.18 -8.99 20.63
N SER A 352 41.20 -10.27 20.98
CA SER A 352 40.82 -11.36 20.06
C SER A 352 39.35 -11.25 19.61
N ALA A 353 38.46 -10.90 20.54
CA ALA A 353 37.04 -10.67 20.25
C ALA A 353 36.84 -9.40 19.42
N ALA A 354 37.62 -8.34 19.68
CA ALA A 354 37.62 -7.10 18.91
C ALA A 354 38.05 -7.33 17.46
N GLN A 355 39.12 -8.11 17.24
CA GLN A 355 39.59 -8.45 15.88
C GLN A 355 38.57 -9.27 15.10
N THR A 356 37.87 -10.20 15.77
CA THR A 356 36.78 -10.96 15.15
C THR A 356 35.64 -10.02 14.70
N ARG A 357 35.21 -9.12 15.59
CA ARG A 357 34.16 -8.13 15.28
C ARG A 357 34.60 -7.10 14.25
N LEU A 358 35.88 -6.71 14.23
CA LEU A 358 36.44 -5.80 13.24
C LEU A 358 36.37 -6.41 11.84
N ALA A 359 36.78 -7.68 11.70
CA ALA A 359 36.67 -8.40 10.43
C ALA A 359 35.22 -8.53 9.96
N GLU A 360 34.29 -8.82 10.88
CA GLU A 360 32.85 -8.82 10.58
C GLU A 360 32.36 -7.44 10.11
N ALA A 361 32.72 -6.36 10.81
CA ALA A 361 32.31 -5.00 10.47
C ALA A 361 32.89 -4.53 9.13
N GLN A 362 34.13 -4.87 8.83
CA GLN A 362 34.77 -4.61 7.52
C GLN A 362 34.03 -5.32 6.40
N GLN A 363 33.73 -6.61 6.57
CA GLN A 363 32.99 -7.41 5.59
C GLN A 363 31.57 -6.85 5.36
N GLN A 364 30.86 -6.50 6.43
CA GLN A 364 29.51 -5.91 6.34
C GLN A 364 29.52 -4.53 5.70
N GLY A 365 30.53 -3.70 6.00
CA GLY A 365 30.73 -2.39 5.39
C GLY A 365 30.99 -2.47 3.88
N GLU A 366 31.81 -3.43 3.43
CA GLU A 366 32.03 -3.68 2.00
C GLU A 366 30.74 -4.07 1.28
N TRP A 367 29.94 -4.97 1.86
CA TRP A 367 28.65 -5.37 1.31
C TRP A 367 27.65 -4.21 1.26
N ALA A 368 27.61 -3.38 2.30
CA ALA A 368 26.76 -2.19 2.33
C ALA A 368 27.15 -1.18 1.24
N GLY A 369 28.45 -0.99 1.00
CA GLY A 369 28.96 -0.15 -0.08
C GLY A 369 28.69 -0.70 -1.48
N GLN A 370 28.80 -2.01 -1.68
CA GLN A 370 28.40 -2.66 -2.95
C GLN A 370 26.89 -2.52 -3.20
N TYR A 371 26.09 -2.70 -2.15
CA TYR A 371 24.64 -2.54 -2.21
C TYR A 371 24.25 -1.10 -2.61
N GLN A 372 24.87 -0.08 -2.01
CA GLN A 372 24.62 1.32 -2.34
C GLN A 372 24.99 1.65 -3.79
N ARG A 373 26.11 1.14 -4.30
CA ARG A 373 26.48 1.34 -5.72
C ARG A 373 25.47 0.70 -6.68
N ALA A 374 24.96 -0.49 -6.34
CA ALA A 374 23.93 -1.16 -7.14
C ALA A 374 22.59 -0.40 -7.11
N LEU A 375 22.24 0.24 -6.00
CA LEU A 375 21.09 1.17 -5.92
C LEU A 375 21.30 2.40 -6.80
N GLN A 376 22.46 3.04 -6.73
CA GLN A 376 22.76 4.20 -7.58
C GLN A 376 22.69 3.86 -9.07
N ALA A 377 23.16 2.69 -9.47
CA ALA A 377 23.01 2.21 -10.85
C ALA A 377 21.54 1.97 -11.23
N LEU A 378 20.71 1.51 -10.29
CA LEU A 378 19.27 1.32 -10.49
C LEU A 378 18.55 2.65 -10.67
N ASP A 379 18.85 3.64 -9.82
CA ASP A 379 18.27 5.00 -9.89
C ASP A 379 18.69 5.73 -11.17
N ALA A 380 19.88 5.44 -11.68
CA ALA A 380 20.38 5.92 -12.96
C ALA A 380 19.87 5.11 -14.17
N GLU A 381 18.93 4.19 -13.97
CA GLU A 381 18.34 3.30 -14.99
C GLU A 381 19.37 2.43 -15.74
N ARG A 382 20.53 2.17 -15.13
CA ARG A 382 21.58 1.29 -15.67
C ARG A 382 21.33 -0.14 -15.23
N TRP A 383 20.28 -0.74 -15.79
CA TRP A 383 19.74 -2.04 -15.37
C TRP A 383 20.77 -3.17 -15.33
N ASP A 384 21.67 -3.24 -16.32
CA ASP A 384 22.69 -4.30 -16.39
C ASP A 384 23.79 -4.12 -15.34
N GLU A 385 24.21 -2.88 -15.07
CA GLU A 385 25.18 -2.55 -14.02
C GLU A 385 24.60 -2.84 -12.63
N ALA A 386 23.35 -2.45 -12.40
CA ALA A 386 22.62 -2.74 -11.16
C ALA A 386 22.44 -4.25 -10.96
N LEU A 387 22.04 -4.98 -12.00
CA LEU A 387 21.87 -6.43 -11.96
C LEU A 387 23.19 -7.14 -11.63
N ALA A 388 24.28 -6.77 -12.30
CA ALA A 388 25.61 -7.33 -12.05
C ALA A 388 26.06 -7.04 -10.62
N GLY A 389 25.85 -5.81 -10.13
CA GLY A 389 26.17 -5.40 -8.75
C GLY A 389 25.40 -6.23 -7.70
N PHE A 390 24.09 -6.40 -7.88
CA PHE A 390 23.28 -7.23 -7.00
C PHE A 390 23.64 -8.73 -7.07
N GLN A 391 23.99 -9.27 -8.25
CA GLN A 391 24.41 -10.66 -8.39
C GLN A 391 25.76 -10.93 -7.73
N ALA A 392 26.72 -10.01 -7.87
CA ALA A 392 28.01 -10.08 -7.17
C ALA A 392 27.78 -10.10 -5.65
N LEU A 393 26.92 -9.21 -5.16
CA LEU A 393 26.56 -9.13 -3.74
C LEU A 393 25.84 -10.39 -3.24
N GLN A 394 24.91 -10.95 -4.02
CA GLN A 394 24.25 -12.22 -3.70
C GLN A 394 25.24 -13.40 -3.62
N THR A 395 26.31 -13.35 -4.41
CA THR A 395 27.36 -14.38 -4.41
C THR A 395 28.28 -14.21 -3.20
N ALA A 396 28.65 -12.97 -2.86
CA ALA A 396 29.56 -12.67 -1.76
C ALA A 396 28.90 -12.76 -0.37
N ALA A 397 27.69 -12.21 -0.20
CA ALA A 397 26.97 -12.12 1.08
C ALA A 397 25.91 -13.21 1.26
N GLY A 398 25.70 -14.04 0.24
CA GLY A 398 24.67 -15.07 0.22
C GLY A 398 23.27 -14.56 -0.18
N ARG A 399 22.33 -15.49 -0.30
CA ARG A 399 20.99 -15.26 -0.90
C ARG A 399 20.03 -14.42 -0.04
N GLY A 400 20.37 -14.15 1.22
CA GLY A 400 19.52 -13.46 2.20
C GLY A 400 20.03 -12.06 2.59
N TYR A 401 21.05 -11.53 1.94
CA TYR A 401 21.54 -10.18 2.24
C TYR A 401 20.52 -9.14 1.74
N ARG A 402 19.88 -8.44 2.68
CA ARG A 402 18.86 -7.41 2.44
C ARG A 402 17.77 -7.89 1.46
N ASP A 403 17.43 -7.08 0.47
CA ASP A 403 16.41 -7.36 -0.55
C ASP A 403 17.03 -7.65 -1.94
N VAL A 404 18.33 -7.95 -2.00
CA VAL A 404 19.12 -8.13 -3.23
C VAL A 404 18.46 -9.11 -4.20
N ARG A 405 17.90 -10.23 -3.68
CA ARG A 405 17.18 -11.20 -4.51
C ARG A 405 15.90 -10.63 -5.13
N ASN A 406 15.14 -9.86 -4.35
CA ASN A 406 13.91 -9.21 -4.82
C ASN A 406 14.25 -8.16 -5.88
N ARG A 407 15.33 -7.40 -5.68
CA ARG A 407 15.85 -6.44 -6.67
C ARG A 407 16.28 -7.12 -7.97
N ILE A 408 17.03 -8.22 -7.90
CA ILE A 408 17.39 -9.03 -9.08
C ILE A 408 16.14 -9.51 -9.83
N ALA A 409 15.14 -10.03 -9.10
CA ALA A 409 13.90 -10.50 -9.70
C ALA A 409 13.09 -9.37 -10.35
N ALA A 410 12.99 -8.20 -9.69
CA ALA A 410 12.32 -7.03 -10.20
C ALA A 410 12.98 -6.48 -11.47
N ILE A 411 14.31 -6.37 -11.49
CA ILE A 411 15.09 -5.94 -12.66
C ILE A 411 14.86 -6.91 -13.82
N ARG A 412 14.97 -8.22 -13.59
CA ARG A 412 14.73 -9.24 -14.64
C ARG A 412 13.31 -9.21 -15.19
N THR A 413 12.32 -9.02 -14.33
CA THR A 413 10.92 -8.89 -14.73
C THR A 413 10.72 -7.66 -15.62
N THR A 414 11.33 -6.54 -15.24
CA THR A 414 11.29 -5.29 -16.02
C THR A 414 11.98 -5.44 -17.37
N GLN A 415 13.17 -6.07 -17.42
CA GLN A 415 13.88 -6.35 -18.67
C GLN A 415 13.08 -7.29 -19.58
N ALA A 416 12.51 -8.37 -19.05
CA ALA A 416 11.68 -9.30 -19.81
C ALA A 416 10.42 -8.61 -20.38
N LYS A 417 9.80 -7.73 -19.58
CA LYS A 417 8.68 -6.88 -20.00
C LYS A 417 9.07 -5.97 -21.17
N LEU A 418 10.18 -5.24 -21.05
CA LEU A 418 10.68 -4.34 -22.11
C LEU A 418 11.05 -5.10 -23.39
N GLN A 419 11.64 -6.29 -23.27
CA GLN A 419 11.93 -7.15 -24.43
C GLN A 419 10.65 -7.61 -25.13
N THR A 420 9.63 -8.03 -24.37
CA THR A 420 8.34 -8.42 -24.93
C THR A 420 7.64 -7.24 -25.61
N LEU A 421 7.62 -6.07 -24.97
CA LEU A 421 7.11 -4.83 -25.56
C LEU A 421 7.84 -4.49 -26.87
N GLY A 422 9.18 -4.58 -26.89
CA GLY A 422 9.97 -4.38 -28.10
C GLY A 422 9.62 -5.34 -29.23
N LYS A 423 9.41 -6.63 -28.92
CA LYS A 423 8.99 -7.63 -29.92
C LYS A 423 7.60 -7.34 -30.49
N PHE A 424 6.63 -7.02 -29.65
CA PHE A 424 5.28 -6.66 -30.12
C PHE A 424 5.30 -5.38 -30.96
N TYR A 425 6.13 -4.40 -30.58
CA TYR A 425 6.27 -3.17 -31.34
C TYR A 425 6.91 -3.40 -32.72
N ALA A 426 7.91 -4.27 -32.83
CA ALA A 426 8.46 -4.67 -34.14
C ALA A 426 7.40 -5.37 -35.01
N GLN A 427 6.61 -6.27 -34.42
CA GLN A 427 5.50 -6.93 -35.14
C GLN A 427 4.41 -5.94 -35.57
N LEU A 428 4.21 -4.86 -34.79
CA LEU A 428 3.27 -3.79 -35.12
C LEU A 428 3.76 -3.02 -36.36
N GLU A 429 5.04 -2.69 -36.43
CA GLU A 429 5.65 -2.03 -37.61
C GLU A 429 5.54 -2.91 -38.88
N ASP A 430 5.78 -4.22 -38.75
CA ASP A 430 5.60 -5.19 -39.83
C ASP A 430 4.13 -5.25 -40.28
N ALA A 431 3.19 -5.30 -39.33
CA ALA A 431 1.75 -5.34 -39.61
C ALA A 431 1.24 -4.05 -40.27
N GLN A 432 1.78 -2.89 -39.87
CA GLN A 432 1.50 -1.60 -40.51
C GLN A 432 1.96 -1.59 -41.97
N THR A 433 3.18 -2.06 -42.23
CA THR A 433 3.72 -2.15 -43.60
C THR A 433 2.92 -3.11 -44.47
N ALA A 434 2.41 -4.20 -43.88
CA ALA A 434 1.61 -5.20 -44.58
C ALA A 434 0.10 -4.87 -44.67
N GLY A 435 -0.35 -3.73 -44.11
CA GLY A 435 -1.77 -3.35 -44.10
C GLY A 435 -2.67 -4.32 -43.31
N GLN A 436 -2.14 -5.01 -42.30
CA GLN A 436 -2.89 -6.00 -41.50
C GLN A 436 -3.68 -5.33 -40.37
N TRP A 437 -4.74 -4.60 -40.72
CA TRP A 437 -5.49 -3.71 -39.81
C TRP A 437 -5.99 -4.35 -38.51
N ASP A 438 -6.54 -5.57 -38.58
CA ASP A 438 -7.04 -6.26 -37.38
C ASP A 438 -5.88 -6.65 -36.45
N ARG A 439 -4.76 -7.07 -37.03
CA ARG A 439 -3.54 -7.43 -36.28
C ARG A 439 -2.89 -6.21 -35.62
N ILE A 440 -2.94 -5.05 -36.28
CA ILE A 440 -2.47 -3.77 -35.74
C ILE A 440 -3.21 -3.45 -34.44
N LEU A 441 -4.55 -3.50 -34.45
CA LEU A 441 -5.36 -3.24 -33.26
C LEU A 441 -5.10 -4.22 -32.12
N ASP A 442 -4.99 -5.51 -32.42
CA ASP A 442 -4.68 -6.53 -31.43
C ASP A 442 -3.30 -6.32 -30.79
N LEU A 443 -2.29 -5.98 -31.59
CA LEU A 443 -0.95 -5.69 -31.09
C LEU A 443 -0.92 -4.41 -30.25
N LEU A 444 -1.61 -3.35 -30.68
CA LEU A 444 -1.71 -2.10 -29.91
C LEU A 444 -2.35 -2.32 -28.54
N LYS A 445 -3.44 -3.10 -28.46
CA LYS A 445 -4.09 -3.47 -27.19
C LYS A 445 -3.14 -4.25 -26.28
N ARG A 446 -2.45 -5.28 -26.80
CA ARG A 446 -1.48 -6.07 -26.03
C ARG A 446 -0.32 -5.24 -25.51
N ILE A 447 0.17 -4.29 -26.31
CA ILE A 447 1.23 -3.37 -25.91
C ILE A 447 0.71 -2.41 -24.84
N GLN A 448 -0.49 -1.85 -24.98
CA GLN A 448 -1.10 -0.98 -23.96
C GLN A 448 -1.34 -1.70 -22.63
N GLU A 449 -1.90 -2.91 -22.67
CA GLU A 449 -2.14 -3.75 -21.48
C GLU A 449 -0.84 -4.04 -20.73
N LEU A 450 0.23 -4.34 -21.49
CA LEU A 450 1.52 -4.65 -20.89
C LEU A 450 2.25 -3.38 -20.44
N GLY A 451 2.24 -2.30 -21.21
CA GLY A 451 2.99 -1.08 -20.97
C GLY A 451 2.27 0.18 -21.46
N PRO A 452 1.40 0.78 -20.62
CA PRO A 452 0.78 2.07 -20.92
C PRO A 452 1.84 3.13 -21.22
N GLY A 453 1.62 3.96 -22.24
CA GLY A 453 2.57 4.99 -22.67
C GLY A 453 3.82 4.49 -23.40
N TYR A 454 3.99 3.18 -23.60
CA TYR A 454 5.17 2.65 -24.32
C TYR A 454 5.18 3.16 -25.77
N ARG A 455 6.17 4.00 -26.10
CA ARG A 455 6.35 4.60 -27.44
C ARG A 455 5.08 5.26 -28.02
N GLY A 456 4.25 5.84 -27.16
CA GLY A 456 3.03 6.54 -27.61
C GLY A 456 1.92 5.61 -28.14
N VAL A 457 1.91 4.34 -27.72
CA VAL A 457 0.90 3.35 -28.14
C VAL A 457 -0.54 3.82 -27.92
N ASP A 458 -0.79 4.64 -26.90
CA ASP A 458 -2.13 5.11 -26.55
C ASP A 458 -2.75 5.94 -27.67
N ALA A 459 -1.99 6.89 -28.24
CA ALA A 459 -2.45 7.71 -29.35
C ALA A 459 -2.67 6.88 -30.63
N LEU A 460 -1.81 5.89 -30.87
CA LEU A 460 -1.96 4.97 -32.00
C LEU A 460 -3.21 4.09 -31.83
N LEU A 461 -3.46 3.56 -30.64
CA LEU A 461 -4.62 2.75 -30.35
C LEU A 461 -5.91 3.54 -30.48
N GLU A 462 -5.94 4.79 -30.02
CA GLU A 462 -7.09 5.68 -30.19
C GLU A 462 -7.38 5.92 -31.68
N LYS A 463 -6.36 6.27 -32.48
CA LYS A 463 -6.50 6.43 -33.94
C LYS A 463 -7.09 5.18 -34.58
N HIS A 464 -6.48 4.01 -34.35
CA HIS A 464 -6.91 2.77 -35.01
C HIS A 464 -8.27 2.27 -34.52
N SER A 465 -8.63 2.51 -33.25
CA SER A 465 -9.96 2.16 -32.72
C SER A 465 -11.05 3.01 -33.36
N HIS A 466 -10.77 4.31 -33.56
CA HIS A 466 -11.69 5.21 -34.25
C HIS A 466 -11.94 4.77 -35.71
N LEU A 467 -10.89 4.36 -36.43
CA LEU A 467 -11.03 3.83 -37.80
C LEU A 467 -11.92 2.57 -37.84
N GLU A 468 -11.73 1.64 -36.90
CA GLU A 468 -12.53 0.42 -36.82
C GLU A 468 -14.00 0.70 -36.45
N ASP A 469 -14.27 1.69 -35.59
CA ASP A 469 -15.63 2.10 -35.26
C ASP A 469 -16.36 2.73 -36.46
N LEU A 470 -15.68 3.60 -37.21
CA LEU A 470 -16.23 4.15 -38.46
C LEU A 470 -16.50 3.05 -39.49
N TYR A 471 -15.58 2.11 -39.65
CA TYR A 471 -15.76 0.97 -40.53
C TYR A 471 -16.98 0.12 -40.14
N ARG A 472 -17.13 -0.21 -38.84
CA ARG A 472 -18.29 -0.96 -38.34
C ARG A 472 -19.62 -0.22 -38.56
N GLN A 473 -19.63 1.09 -38.36
CA GLN A 473 -20.80 1.93 -38.62
C GLN A 473 -21.19 1.92 -40.09
N ALA A 474 -20.21 2.08 -41.00
CA ALA A 474 -20.42 2.01 -42.43
C ALA A 474 -20.99 0.64 -42.85
N MET A 475 -20.42 -0.45 -42.35
CA MET A 475 -20.90 -1.81 -42.63
C MET A 475 -22.34 -2.04 -42.14
N THR A 476 -22.70 -1.49 -40.98
CA THR A 476 -24.07 -1.56 -40.45
C THR A 476 -25.05 -0.78 -41.32
N ALA A 477 -24.65 0.39 -41.80
CA ALA A 477 -25.45 1.22 -42.71
C ALA A 477 -25.65 0.53 -44.07
N LEU A 478 -24.59 -0.10 -44.62
CA LEU A 478 -24.65 -0.90 -45.85
C LEU A 478 -25.60 -2.09 -45.71
N ALA A 479 -25.50 -2.85 -44.61
CA ALA A 479 -26.40 -3.97 -44.33
C ALA A 479 -27.86 -3.53 -44.22
N SER A 480 -28.09 -2.30 -43.74
CA SER A 480 -29.42 -1.69 -43.62
C SER A 480 -29.88 -0.97 -44.91
N LYS A 481 -29.14 -1.06 -46.02
CA LYS A 481 -29.37 -0.32 -47.28
C LYS A 481 -29.49 1.21 -47.09
N LYS A 482 -28.88 1.77 -46.04
CA LYS A 482 -28.85 3.22 -45.76
C LYS A 482 -27.67 3.86 -46.50
N TRP A 483 -27.75 3.91 -47.84
CA TRP A 483 -26.63 4.23 -48.73
C TRP A 483 -25.97 5.59 -48.46
N ALA A 484 -26.76 6.66 -48.30
CA ALA A 484 -26.22 8.01 -48.04
C ALA A 484 -25.46 8.10 -46.70
N ALA A 485 -25.97 7.43 -45.67
CA ALA A 485 -25.31 7.37 -44.36
C ALA A 485 -24.01 6.55 -44.45
N ALA A 486 -24.03 5.41 -45.17
CA ALA A 486 -22.84 4.61 -45.43
C ALA A 486 -21.75 5.42 -46.17
N LEU A 487 -22.11 6.13 -47.25
CA LEU A 487 -21.16 6.99 -48.00
C LEU A 487 -20.55 8.08 -47.12
N THR A 488 -21.36 8.73 -46.28
CA THR A 488 -20.87 9.77 -45.35
C THR A 488 -19.80 9.20 -44.42
N THR A 489 -20.06 8.06 -43.78
CA THR A 489 -19.11 7.41 -42.87
C THR A 489 -17.88 6.87 -43.62
N LEU A 490 -18.04 6.30 -44.81
CA LEU A 490 -16.93 5.82 -45.63
C LEU A 490 -16.03 6.97 -46.11
N HIS A 491 -16.57 8.14 -46.46
CA HIS A 491 -15.75 9.30 -46.81
C HIS A 491 -15.00 9.87 -45.60
N GLN A 492 -15.60 9.84 -44.39
CA GLN A 492 -14.87 10.17 -43.16
C GLN A 492 -13.71 9.21 -42.92
N LEU A 493 -13.93 7.91 -43.13
CA LEU A 493 -12.88 6.90 -43.04
C LEU A 493 -11.79 7.13 -44.10
N GLN A 494 -12.17 7.44 -45.34
CA GLN A 494 -11.25 7.77 -46.45
C GLN A 494 -10.38 8.99 -46.17
N ALA A 495 -10.94 10.02 -45.54
CA ALA A 495 -10.21 11.23 -45.19
C ALA A 495 -9.12 10.95 -44.13
N LEU A 496 -9.34 9.97 -43.26
CA LEU A 496 -8.40 9.61 -42.20
C LEU A 496 -7.36 8.57 -42.64
N GLU A 497 -7.78 7.56 -43.42
CA GLU A 497 -6.92 6.47 -43.88
C GLU A 497 -7.41 5.95 -45.25
N PRO A 498 -6.87 6.47 -46.37
CA PRO A 498 -7.35 6.15 -47.73
C PRO A 498 -7.21 4.67 -48.13
N GLU A 499 -6.24 3.96 -47.55
CA GLU A 499 -5.93 2.56 -47.87
C GLU A 499 -6.53 1.57 -46.85
N TYR A 500 -7.54 2.00 -46.09
CA TYR A 500 -8.13 1.18 -45.04
C TYR A 500 -8.98 0.03 -45.61
N LYS A 501 -8.57 -1.22 -45.34
CA LYS A 501 -9.26 -2.47 -45.74
C LYS A 501 -9.76 -2.42 -47.21
N ASP A 502 -11.04 -2.64 -47.43
CA ASP A 502 -11.75 -2.71 -48.72
C ASP A 502 -12.53 -1.43 -49.05
N LEU A 503 -12.13 -0.29 -48.46
CA LEU A 503 -12.81 1.00 -48.54
C LEU A 503 -13.22 1.42 -49.96
N SER A 504 -12.34 1.31 -50.94
CA SER A 504 -12.64 1.68 -52.34
C SER A 504 -13.79 0.84 -52.92
N MET A 505 -13.85 -0.44 -52.59
CA MET A 505 -14.92 -1.34 -53.04
C MET A 505 -16.25 -1.00 -52.35
N LEU A 506 -16.20 -0.71 -51.05
CA LEU A 506 -17.37 -0.33 -50.28
C LEU A 506 -17.95 1.02 -50.71
N LEU A 507 -17.11 2.00 -51.05
CA LEU A 507 -17.52 3.30 -51.60
C LEU A 507 -18.24 3.12 -52.94
N ALA A 508 -17.68 2.33 -53.87
CA ALA A 508 -18.32 2.04 -55.15
C ALA A 508 -19.69 1.38 -54.95
N ARG A 509 -19.76 0.35 -54.10
CA ARG A 509 -21.02 -0.35 -53.79
C ARG A 509 -22.06 0.57 -53.16
N ALA A 510 -21.66 1.45 -52.24
CA ALA A 510 -22.57 2.39 -51.59
C ALA A 510 -23.10 3.43 -52.58
N GLN A 511 -22.27 3.88 -53.53
CA GLN A 511 -22.63 4.82 -54.58
C GLN A 511 -23.63 4.19 -55.56
N GLU A 512 -23.35 2.98 -56.05
CA GLU A 512 -24.27 2.24 -56.93
C GLU A 512 -25.64 2.04 -56.28
N GLY A 513 -25.67 1.67 -54.99
CA GLY A 513 -26.92 1.52 -54.24
C GLY A 513 -27.69 2.83 -54.08
N LEU A 514 -26.99 3.96 -53.90
CA LEU A 514 -27.61 5.28 -53.83
C LEU A 514 -28.24 5.68 -55.18
N ASP A 515 -27.49 5.49 -56.27
CA ASP A 515 -27.92 5.85 -57.62
C ASP A 515 -29.13 5.00 -58.04
N ALA A 516 -29.10 3.69 -57.77
CA ALA A 516 -30.23 2.80 -58.01
C ALA A 516 -31.47 3.20 -57.20
N GLY A 517 -31.30 3.60 -55.93
CA GLY A 517 -32.40 4.09 -55.10
C GLY A 517 -33.01 5.39 -55.61
N ALA A 518 -32.19 6.32 -56.12
CA ALA A 518 -32.65 7.57 -56.72
C ALA A 518 -33.41 7.33 -58.03
N GLU A 519 -32.92 6.43 -58.87
CA GLU A 519 -33.60 6.03 -60.11
C GLU A 519 -34.96 5.39 -59.82
N LEU A 520 -35.02 4.49 -58.83
CA LEU A 520 -36.26 3.87 -58.38
C LEU A 520 -37.28 4.91 -57.89
N ALA A 521 -36.85 5.87 -57.07
CA ALA A 521 -37.70 6.94 -56.58
C ALA A 521 -38.24 7.82 -57.72
N GLN A 522 -37.40 8.14 -58.71
CA GLN A 522 -37.82 8.88 -59.90
C GLN A 522 -38.87 8.12 -60.71
N ARG A 523 -38.66 6.81 -60.93
CA ARG A 523 -39.63 5.95 -61.63
C ARG A 523 -40.95 5.87 -60.88
N TYR A 524 -40.91 5.75 -59.55
CA TYR A 524 -42.11 5.74 -58.71
C TYR A 524 -42.87 7.08 -58.78
N SER A 525 -42.17 8.20 -58.72
CA SER A 525 -42.78 9.54 -58.88
C SER A 525 -43.43 9.72 -60.25
N ARG A 526 -42.79 9.23 -61.33
CA ARG A 526 -43.37 9.24 -62.68
C ARG A 526 -44.61 8.37 -62.78
N ALA A 527 -44.61 7.20 -62.14
CA ALA A 527 -45.78 6.34 -62.07
C ALA A 527 -46.95 7.03 -61.32
N GLN A 528 -46.67 7.69 -60.19
CA GLN A 528 -47.66 8.48 -59.44
C GLN A 528 -48.23 9.63 -60.28
N ALA A 529 -47.39 10.34 -61.04
CA ALA A 529 -47.83 11.40 -61.94
C ALA A 529 -48.73 10.86 -63.07
N ALA A 530 -48.39 9.72 -63.66
CA ALA A 530 -49.23 9.06 -64.67
C ALA A 530 -50.60 8.64 -64.09
N ILE A 531 -50.64 8.14 -62.85
CA ILE A 531 -51.90 7.86 -62.13
C ILE A 531 -52.73 9.14 -61.95
N ALA A 532 -52.10 10.24 -61.53
CA ALA A 532 -52.79 11.52 -61.31
C ALA A 532 -53.33 12.13 -62.63
N LEU A 533 -52.73 11.79 -63.77
CA LEU A 533 -53.16 12.18 -65.11
C LEU A 533 -54.11 11.15 -65.77
N GLU A 534 -54.53 10.11 -65.04
CA GLU A 534 -55.36 9.00 -65.52
C GLU A 534 -54.76 8.20 -66.69
N ASP A 535 -53.45 8.28 -66.92
CA ASP A 535 -52.72 7.41 -67.86
C ASP A 535 -52.42 6.05 -67.20
N TRP A 536 -53.46 5.22 -67.10
CA TRP A 536 -53.39 3.90 -66.48
C TRP A 536 -52.43 2.96 -67.21
N THR A 537 -52.27 3.13 -68.53
CA THR A 537 -51.36 2.32 -69.35
C THR A 537 -49.89 2.64 -69.07
N GLY A 538 -49.53 3.92 -69.02
CA GLY A 538 -48.18 4.36 -68.66
C GLY A 538 -47.84 4.05 -67.20
N ALA A 539 -48.79 4.22 -66.29
CA ALA A 539 -48.62 3.87 -64.88
C ALA A 539 -48.37 2.37 -64.67
N ALA A 540 -49.15 1.50 -65.33
CA ALA A 540 -49.00 0.05 -65.20
C ALA A 540 -47.66 -0.45 -65.76
N ALA A 541 -47.15 0.14 -66.85
CA ALA A 541 -45.85 -0.19 -67.41
C ALA A 541 -44.71 0.16 -66.43
N LEU A 542 -44.70 1.38 -65.89
CA LEU A 542 -43.69 1.84 -64.94
C LEU A 542 -43.69 1.03 -63.63
N LEU A 543 -44.88 0.70 -63.10
CA LEU A 543 -45.00 -0.14 -61.90
C LEU A 543 -44.55 -1.59 -62.13
N LYS A 544 -44.79 -2.13 -63.33
CA LYS A 544 -44.32 -3.48 -63.69
C LYS A 544 -42.80 -3.55 -63.75
N GLU A 545 -42.15 -2.51 -64.29
CA GLU A 545 -40.69 -2.40 -64.30
C GLU A 545 -40.11 -2.29 -62.87
N ILE A 546 -40.76 -1.52 -61.99
CA ILE A 546 -40.38 -1.40 -60.58
C ILE A 546 -40.45 -2.76 -59.85
N VAL A 547 -41.56 -3.49 -59.99
CA VAL A 547 -41.75 -4.80 -59.33
C VAL A 547 -40.79 -5.86 -59.88
N SER A 548 -40.38 -5.77 -61.14
CA SER A 548 -39.39 -6.68 -61.72
C SER A 548 -37.97 -6.48 -61.18
N GLN A 549 -37.65 -5.29 -60.65
CA GLN A 549 -36.33 -4.98 -60.09
C GLN A 549 -36.21 -5.24 -58.58
N ASP A 550 -37.32 -5.38 -57.86
CA ASP A 550 -37.35 -5.56 -56.39
C ASP A 550 -37.38 -7.05 -55.96
N ASN A 551 -37.39 -7.98 -56.92
CA ASN A 551 -37.44 -9.44 -56.72
C ASN A 551 -36.07 -10.16 -56.82
N ASP A 552 -34.98 -9.41 -57.01
CA ASP A 552 -33.58 -9.87 -56.89
C ASP A 552 -32.92 -9.20 -55.68
#